data_AF-A0A925A627-F1
#
_entry.id   AF-A0A925A627-F1
#
_cell.length_a   1.000
_cell.length_b   1.000
_cell.length_c   1.000
_cell.angle_alpha   90.00
_cell.angle_beta   90.00
_cell.angle_gamma   90.00
#
_symmetry.space_group_name_H-M   'P 1'
#
loop_
_entity.id
_entity.type
_entity.pdbx_description
1 polymer ?
#
loop_
_entity_poly.entity_id
_entity_poly.type
_entity_poly.pdbx_seq_one_letter_code
_entity_poly.pdbx_strand_id
1 'polypeptide(L)'
;MTNRNKTYHTLKLLLFSALFLGLIALKAHAEPIAIPNIGINVNPAQNTAEAANSLNVLFMLTILSLAPSILIMMTAFTRIIIVLSFVRTAIGIQQMPPNQILVGLALFLTFFVMA
;
A
#
# COMPACT_ATOMS: atom_id res chain seq x y z
N MET A 1 -28.05 -9.14 41.41
CA MET A 1 -28.75 -8.04 40.72
C MET A 1 -27.81 -7.42 39.68
N THR A 2 -27.61 -8.09 38.55
CA THR A 2 -26.58 -7.71 37.55
C THR A 2 -27.10 -6.64 36.60
N ASN A 3 -26.78 -5.40 36.97
CA ASN A 3 -26.63 -4.19 36.17
C ASN A 3 -27.21 -4.22 34.72
N ARG A 4 -28.54 -4.07 34.63
CA ARG A 4 -29.32 -3.93 33.39
C ARG A 4 -28.78 -2.84 32.45
N ASN A 5 -28.17 -1.78 32.99
CA ASN A 5 -27.61 -0.65 32.21
C ASN A 5 -26.39 -1.06 31.38
N LYS A 6 -25.47 -1.87 31.94
CA LYS A 6 -24.26 -2.31 31.22
C LYS A 6 -24.60 -3.16 29.98
N THR A 7 -25.67 -3.96 30.04
CA THR A 7 -26.16 -4.79 28.93
C THR A 7 -26.72 -3.96 27.77
N TYR A 8 -27.41 -2.84 28.04
CA TYR A 8 -27.86 -1.95 26.96
C TYR A 8 -26.70 -1.22 26.29
N HIS A 9 -25.65 -0.89 27.04
CA HIS A 9 -24.47 -0.22 26.48
C HIS A 9 -23.66 -1.17 25.57
N THR A 10 -23.50 -2.43 25.95
CA THR A 10 -22.89 -3.47 25.10
C THR A 10 -23.75 -3.77 23.87
N LEU A 11 -25.09 -3.79 24.03
CA LEU A 11 -26.01 -4.02 22.91
C LEU A 11 -26.03 -2.85 21.92
N LYS A 12 -26.00 -1.61 22.41
CA LYS A 12 -25.86 -0.40 21.57
C LYS A 12 -24.51 -0.36 20.84
N LEU A 13 -23.43 -0.78 21.51
CA LEU A 13 -22.09 -0.81 20.92
C LEU A 13 -21.98 -1.90 19.84
N LEU A 14 -22.61 -3.07 20.04
CA LEU A 14 -22.75 -4.10 19.00
C LEU A 14 -23.60 -3.61 17.82
N LEU A 15 -24.72 -2.94 18.06
CA LEU A 15 -25.55 -2.34 17.01
C LEU A 15 -24.78 -1.27 16.22
N PHE A 16 -24.00 -0.43 16.89
CA PHE A 16 -23.19 0.59 16.24
C PHE A 16 -22.04 -0.02 15.43
N SER A 17 -21.38 -1.06 15.94
CA SER A 17 -20.36 -1.83 15.21
C SER A 17 -20.95 -2.50 13.96
N ALA A 18 -22.13 -3.11 14.08
CA ALA A 18 -22.83 -3.74 12.96
C ALA A 18 -23.27 -2.69 11.91
N LEU A 19 -23.73 -1.52 12.37
CA LEU A 19 -24.07 -0.39 11.51
C LEU A 19 -22.82 0.16 10.80
N PHE A 20 -21.69 0.27 11.51
CA PHE A 20 -20.41 0.74 10.98
C PHE A 20 -19.85 -0.24 9.94
N LEU A 21 -19.93 -1.54 10.19
CA LEU A 21 -19.60 -2.57 9.20
C LEU A 21 -20.52 -2.48 7.97
N GLY A 22 -21.82 -2.26 8.16
CA GLY A 22 -22.78 -2.07 7.07
C GLY A 22 -22.50 -0.82 6.24
N LEU A 23 -22.05 0.26 6.87
CA LEU A 23 -21.68 1.51 6.18
C LEU A 23 -20.40 1.35 5.34
N ILE A 24 -19.41 0.60 5.83
CA ILE A 24 -18.20 0.25 5.07
C ILE A 24 -18.56 -0.62 3.87
N ALA A 25 -19.50 -1.56 4.04
CA ALA A 25 -19.96 -2.45 2.97
C ALA A 25 -20.73 -1.70 1.86
N LEU A 26 -21.43 -0.60 2.17
CA LEU A 26 -22.16 0.17 1.14
C LEU A 26 -21.23 0.92 0.18
N LYS A 27 -19.98 1.19 0.58
CA LYS A 27 -18.91 1.70 -0.30
C LYS A 27 -18.14 0.60 -1.03
N ALA A 28 -18.43 -0.67 -0.77
CA ALA A 28 -17.93 -1.78 -1.56
C ALA A 28 -18.83 -1.99 -2.79
N HIS A 29 -18.84 -0.99 -3.68
CA HIS A 29 -19.08 -1.30 -5.08
C HIS A 29 -17.88 -2.15 -5.53
N ALA A 30 -18.01 -3.46 -5.37
CA ALA A 30 -17.19 -4.43 -6.07
C ALA A 30 -17.58 -4.34 -7.55
N GLU A 31 -17.08 -3.30 -8.23
CA GLU A 31 -16.96 -3.35 -9.67
C GLU A 31 -16.07 -4.57 -9.96
N PRO A 32 -16.48 -5.48 -10.85
CA PRO A 32 -15.63 -6.58 -11.25
C PRO A 32 -14.34 -5.95 -11.75
N ILE A 33 -13.25 -6.19 -11.03
CA ILE A 33 -11.92 -5.91 -11.54
C ILE A 33 -11.85 -6.82 -12.76
N ALA A 34 -12.09 -6.28 -13.95
CA ALA A 34 -11.87 -6.97 -15.20
C ALA A 34 -10.37 -7.14 -15.28
N ILE A 35 -9.85 -8.17 -14.60
CA ILE A 35 -8.48 -8.63 -14.78
C ILE A 35 -8.43 -8.97 -16.26
N PRO A 36 -7.74 -8.16 -17.08
CA PRO A 36 -7.65 -8.44 -18.49
C PRO A 36 -7.06 -9.84 -18.60
N ASN A 37 -7.65 -10.70 -19.43
CA ASN A 37 -7.06 -12.01 -19.73
C ASN A 37 -5.75 -11.74 -20.48
N ILE A 38 -4.65 -11.55 -19.74
CA ILE A 38 -3.34 -11.19 -20.28
C ILE A 38 -2.71 -12.46 -20.86
N GLY A 39 -3.22 -12.88 -22.02
CA GLY A 39 -2.39 -13.58 -22.98
C GLY A 39 -1.72 -12.51 -23.83
N ILE A 40 -0.38 -12.42 -23.80
CA ILE A 40 0.39 -11.60 -24.75
C ILE A 40 0.22 -12.25 -26.13
N ASN A 41 -0.94 -12.07 -26.75
CA ASN A 41 -1.20 -12.42 -28.14
C ASN A 41 -1.02 -11.13 -28.92
N VAL A 42 0.15 -10.97 -29.54
CA VAL A 42 0.46 -9.82 -30.39
C VAL A 42 -0.25 -10.01 -31.73
N ASN A 43 -1.59 -9.99 -31.72
CA ASN A 43 -2.36 -9.86 -32.94
C ASN A 43 -2.39 -8.37 -33.32
N PRO A 44 -2.15 -8.00 -34.59
CA PRO A 44 -2.27 -6.61 -35.02
C PRO A 44 -3.69 -6.11 -34.75
N ALA A 45 -3.81 -5.00 -34.01
CA ALA A 45 -5.11 -4.43 -33.63
C ALA A 45 -5.98 -4.18 -34.87
N GLN A 46 -7.08 -4.91 -35.00
CA GLN A 46 -8.01 -4.72 -36.11
C GLN A 46 -8.96 -3.53 -35.89
N ASN A 47 -9.11 -3.07 -34.63
CA ASN A 47 -10.01 -1.99 -34.24
C ASN A 47 -9.32 -0.97 -33.32
N THR A 48 -9.66 0.33 -33.47
CA THR A 48 -9.13 1.43 -32.64
C THR A 48 -9.42 1.27 -31.13
N ALA A 49 -10.50 0.55 -30.79
CA ALA A 49 -10.89 0.26 -29.41
C ALA A 49 -9.95 -0.74 -28.70
N GLU A 50 -9.40 -1.72 -29.42
CA GLU A 50 -8.46 -2.71 -28.85
C GLU A 50 -7.11 -2.09 -28.55
N ALA A 51 -6.66 -1.15 -29.40
CA ALA A 51 -5.45 -0.37 -29.19
C ALA A 51 -5.57 0.54 -27.95
N ALA A 52 -6.72 1.19 -27.75
CA ALA A 52 -6.98 2.03 -26.58
C ALA A 52 -6.97 1.23 -25.26
N ASN A 53 -7.56 0.02 -25.27
CA ASN A 53 -7.56 -0.87 -24.11
C ASN A 53 -6.13 -1.35 -23.76
N SER A 54 -5.33 -1.70 -24.76
CA SER A 54 -3.93 -2.12 -24.56
C SER A 54 -3.07 -0.99 -23.98
N LEU A 55 -3.28 0.24 -24.45
CA LEU A 55 -2.62 1.43 -23.90
C LEU A 55 -3.05 1.74 -22.46
N ASN A 56 -4.33 1.57 -22.12
CA ASN A 56 -4.81 1.77 -20.74
C ASN A 56 -4.12 0.81 -19.77
N VAL A 57 -4.05 -0.48 -20.12
CA VAL A 57 -3.33 -1.48 -19.31
C VAL A 57 -1.86 -1.12 -19.17
N LEU A 58 -1.21 -0.65 -20.24
CA LEU A 58 0.18 -0.19 -20.19
C LEU A 58 0.38 0.97 -19.19
N PHE A 59 -0.51 1.97 -19.21
CA PHE A 59 -0.47 3.07 -18.24
C PHE A 59 -0.69 2.59 -16.81
N MET A 60 -1.62 1.67 -16.60
CA MET A 60 -1.93 1.12 -15.28
C MET A 60 -0.73 0.37 -14.68
N LEU A 61 -0.05 -0.45 -15.49
CA LEU A 61 1.19 -1.14 -15.10
C LEU A 61 2.33 -0.15 -14.81
N THR A 62 2.43 0.93 -15.59
CA THR A 62 3.45 1.96 -15.40
C THR A 62 3.27 2.67 -14.07
N ILE A 63 2.04 3.06 -13.73
CA ILE A 63 1.73 3.70 -12.45
C ILE A 63 1.99 2.74 -11.29
N LEU A 64 1.58 1.47 -11.40
CA LEU A 64 1.78 0.48 -10.34
C LEU A 64 3.27 0.22 -10.05
N SER A 65 4.11 0.22 -11.09
CA SER A 65 5.56 0.04 -10.97
C SER A 65 6.26 1.24 -10.31
N LEU A 66 5.81 2.47 -10.62
CA LEU A 66 6.38 3.71 -10.07
C LEU A 66 5.83 4.09 -8.69
N ALA A 67 4.60 3.68 -8.36
CA ALA A 67 3.96 3.99 -7.08
C ALA A 67 4.81 3.67 -5.84
N PRO A 68 5.44 2.47 -5.69
CA PRO A 68 6.20 2.16 -4.48
C PRO A 68 7.45 3.02 -4.31
N SER A 69 8.14 3.37 -5.40
CA SER A 69 9.35 4.19 -5.33
C SER A 69 9.02 5.65 -4.98
N ILE A 70 7.95 6.20 -5.57
CA ILE A 70 7.48 7.55 -5.25
C ILE A 70 7.04 7.64 -3.80
N LEU A 71 6.30 6.64 -3.28
CA LEU A 71 5.91 6.60 -1.87
C LEU A 71 7.11 6.64 -0.94
N ILE A 72 8.14 5.86 -1.23
CA ILE A 72 9.37 5.85 -0.44
C ILE A 72 10.09 7.22 -0.51
N MET A 73 10.14 7.85 -1.69
CA MET A 73 10.80 9.15 -1.86
C MET A 73 10.07 10.31 -1.18
N MET A 74 8.73 10.27 -1.15
CA MET A 74 7.91 11.33 -0.53
C MET A 74 7.84 11.23 1.00
N THR A 75 8.41 10.18 1.60
CA THR A 75 8.37 9.97 3.05
C THR A 75 9.69 10.28 3.74
N ALA A 76 9.71 10.17 5.08
CA ALA A 76 10.90 10.36 5.90
C ALA A 76 11.99 9.29 5.64
N PHE A 77 11.66 8.22 4.91
CA PHE A 77 12.59 7.13 4.57
C PHE A 77 13.91 7.66 3.99
N THR A 78 13.85 8.54 2.99
CA THR A 78 15.04 9.06 2.30
C THR A 78 15.98 9.78 3.27
N ARG A 79 15.44 10.54 4.24
CA ARG A 79 16.26 11.23 5.24
C ARG A 79 16.91 10.25 6.21
N ILE A 80 16.15 9.26 6.68
CA ILE A 80 16.63 8.26 7.64
C ILE A 80 17.73 7.40 7.02
N ILE A 81 17.54 6.89 5.80
CA ILE A 81 18.54 6.01 5.16
C ILE A 81 19.85 6.75 4.84
N ILE A 82 19.79 8.03 4.49
CA ILE A 82 20.99 8.86 4.26
C ILE A 82 21.78 9.02 5.55
N VAL A 83 21.12 9.35 6.66
CA VAL A 83 21.79 9.50 7.96
C VAL A 83 22.42 8.18 8.39
N LEU A 84 21.71 7.06 8.30
CA LEU A 84 22.26 5.75 8.65
C LEU A 84 23.42 5.34 7.73
N SER A 85 23.36 5.70 6.45
CA SER A 85 24.45 5.44 5.49
C SER A 85 25.70 6.26 5.82
N PHE A 86 25.54 7.52 6.24
CA PHE A 86 26.65 8.33 6.73
C PHE A 86 27.23 7.78 8.02
N VAL A 87 26.39 7.33 8.96
CA VAL A 87 26.86 6.67 10.19
C VAL A 87 27.69 5.44 9.84
N ARG A 88 27.25 4.61 8.89
CA ARG A 88 28.02 3.45 8.41
C ARG A 88 29.40 3.86 7.87
N THR A 89 29.47 4.89 7.04
CA THR A 89 30.77 5.33 6.50
C THR A 89 31.66 5.91 7.60
N ALA A 90 31.07 6.62 8.57
CA ALA A 90 31.80 7.25 9.67
C ALA A 90 32.44 6.23 10.63
N ILE A 91 31.83 5.06 10.82
CA ILE A 91 32.39 4.01 11.70
C ILE A 91 33.53 3.20 11.04
N GLY A 92 33.86 3.45 9.77
CA GLY A 92 35.08 2.93 9.12
C GLY A 92 35.12 1.41 8.90
N ILE A 93 34.04 0.69 9.17
CA ILE A 93 33.97 -0.76 8.97
C ILE A 93 33.57 -1.09 7.53
N GLN A 94 34.23 -2.10 6.95
CA GLN A 94 33.92 -2.55 5.59
C GLN A 94 32.68 -3.44 5.60
N GLN A 95 31.71 -3.10 4.75
CA GLN A 95 30.56 -3.93 4.35
C GLN A 95 29.55 -4.31 5.45
N MET A 96 29.88 -4.09 6.73
CA MET A 96 28.95 -4.16 7.84
C MET A 96 28.42 -2.74 8.15
N PRO A 97 27.14 -2.54 8.48
CA PRO A 97 25.99 -3.42 8.24
C PRO A 97 25.61 -3.46 6.74
N PRO A 98 25.12 -4.60 6.22
CA PRO A 98 24.70 -4.74 4.82
C PRO A 98 23.53 -3.81 4.47
N ASN A 99 23.47 -3.40 3.19
CA ASN A 99 22.46 -2.46 2.69
C ASN A 99 21.01 -2.90 2.98
N GLN A 100 20.75 -4.21 2.95
CA GLN A 100 19.43 -4.77 3.23
C GLN A 100 18.97 -4.48 4.66
N ILE A 101 19.89 -4.54 5.64
CA ILE A 101 19.58 -4.24 7.05
C ILE A 101 19.32 -2.74 7.22
N LEU A 102 20.13 -1.89 6.59
CA LEU A 102 19.93 -0.43 6.58
C LEU A 102 18.54 -0.05 6.03
N VAL A 103 18.13 -0.65 4.92
CA VAL A 103 16.80 -0.43 4.33
C VAL A 103 15.69 -0.91 5.26
N GLY A 104 15.84 -2.09 5.88
CA GLY A 104 14.86 -2.62 6.84
C GLY A 104 14.69 -1.73 8.07
N LEU A 105 15.80 -1.26 8.66
CA LEU A 105 15.78 -0.31 9.78
C LEU A 105 15.12 1.01 9.37
N ALA A 106 15.45 1.53 8.18
CA ALA A 106 14.87 2.77 7.68
C ALA A 106 13.36 2.67 7.46
N LEU A 107 12.85 1.55 6.91
CA LEU A 107 11.41 1.34 6.76
C LEU A 107 10.69 1.26 8.11
N PHE A 108 11.24 0.50 9.07
CA PHE A 108 10.64 0.38 10.40
C PHE A 108 10.59 1.74 11.12
N LEU A 109 11.69 2.49 11.10
CA LEU A 109 11.73 3.84 11.68
C LEU A 109 10.79 4.80 10.95
N THR A 110 10.64 4.69 9.62
CA THR A 110 9.70 5.53 8.86
C THR A 110 8.27 5.28 9.30
N PHE A 111 7.85 4.01 9.42
CA PHE A 111 6.54 3.68 9.94
C PHE A 111 6.35 4.18 11.38
N PHE A 112 7.35 4.04 12.25
CA PHE A 112 7.28 4.54 13.62
C PHE A 112 7.11 6.07 13.71
N VAL A 113 7.77 6.83 12.82
CA VAL A 113 7.69 8.30 12.82
C VAL A 113 6.39 8.81 12.20
N MET A 114 5.76 8.03 11.32
CA MET A 114 4.56 8.45 10.58
C MET A 114 3.25 7.86 11.10
N ALA A 115 3.28 6.75 11.83
CA ALA A 115 2.13 6.14 12.49
C ALA A 115 1.69 6.95 13.71
#